data_AF-A0A3B3TUQ0-F1
#
_entry.id   AF-A0A3B3TUQ0-F1
#
_cell.length_a   1.000
_cell.length_b   1.000
_cell.length_c   1.000
_cell.angle_alpha   90.00
_cell.angle_beta   90.00
_cell.angle_gamma   90.00
#
_symmetry.space_group_name_H-M   'P 1'
#
loop_
_entity.id
_entity.type
_entity.pdbx_description
1 polymer ?
#
loop_
_entity_poly.entity_id
_entity_poly.type
_entity_poly.pdbx_seq_one_letter_code
_entity_poly.pdbx_strand_id
1 'polypeptide(L)'
;MYDFFPLRNLELLGVCVSSKIPIKYVEACDYVNLIKNLPEQKELSALAELKGEYEELVESEQFGIVMSSVKLLRPRLSGILFKLTFEEQVNNIRPDIMNVTFACEEVKKSEGFRRLLEFVLLVGNYMNAGSRNAQTFGFNISFLCKLRDTKSISHNTTLLHFLAEKCEENHPEILKFPDELEHVESASKVSAEILKGSLTTMEKHIERLENDIENFPKTDDPQDKFVEKMSISFLQYEKLSTMHKNMQKLYESIGSYFAFDPHSVSVEDFFGELANFRFLFMEAVKENHKKREMEEKIKRAKLAKEKAEREKQERQQKKKQLIDMNKGTLLLPMPLPRRRRGVQGTRSARCLNPHAICVFPVKFTKLSKDPESLFAF
;
A
#
# COMPACT_ATOMS: atom_id res chain seq x y z
N MET A 1 36.56 28.44 4.24
CA MET A 1 35.74 29.00 3.15
C MET A 1 34.31 28.92 3.65
N TYR A 2 33.92 29.90 4.48
CA TYR A 2 32.55 30.03 4.94
C TYR A 2 31.82 30.73 3.80
N ASP A 3 30.95 30.01 3.10
CA ASP A 3 30.10 30.61 2.07
C ASP A 3 29.12 31.56 2.78
N PHE A 4 29.55 32.81 2.89
CA PHE A 4 28.69 33.93 3.22
C PHE A 4 27.63 34.00 2.13
N PHE A 5 26.39 33.65 2.51
CA PHE A 5 25.18 34.00 1.78
C PHE A 5 25.33 35.46 1.30
N PRO A 6 25.05 35.77 0.02
CA PRO A 6 25.32 37.10 -0.52
C PRO A 6 24.57 38.14 0.31
N LEU A 7 25.33 38.98 1.03
CA LEU A 7 24.86 39.99 1.98
C LEU A 7 23.85 40.99 1.39
N ARG A 8 23.76 41.07 0.05
CA ARG A 8 22.70 41.81 -0.66
C ARG A 8 21.28 41.28 -0.40
N ASN A 9 21.11 40.02 -0.02
CA ASN A 9 19.82 39.47 0.43
C ASN A 9 19.52 39.79 1.90
N LEU A 10 20.53 40.12 2.71
CA LEU A 10 20.35 40.38 4.15
C LEU A 10 19.80 41.78 4.45
N GLU A 11 20.09 42.79 3.61
CA GLU A 11 19.37 44.07 3.64
C GLU A 11 17.87 43.87 3.35
N LEU A 12 17.53 43.03 2.36
CA LEU A 12 16.14 42.65 2.06
C LEU A 12 15.49 41.90 3.24
N LEU A 13 16.25 41.10 4.00
CA LEU A 13 15.77 40.40 5.21
C LEU A 13 15.59 41.34 6.42
N GLY A 14 16.50 42.26 6.70
CA GLY A 14 16.31 43.30 7.74
C GLY A 14 15.09 44.19 7.44
N VAL A 15 14.88 44.48 6.15
CA VAL A 15 13.70 45.16 5.62
C VAL A 15 12.45 44.26 5.69
N CYS A 16 12.55 42.95 5.46
CA CYS A 16 11.45 41.98 5.57
C CYS A 16 10.95 41.80 7.01
N VAL A 17 11.87 41.79 7.97
CA VAL A 17 11.55 41.59 9.39
C VAL A 17 10.99 42.87 10.04
N SER A 18 11.31 44.03 9.45
CA SER A 18 10.73 45.35 9.76
C SER A 18 9.48 45.68 8.92
N SER A 19 8.88 44.69 8.23
CA SER A 19 7.60 44.82 7.49
C SER A 19 7.63 45.52 6.12
N LYS A 20 8.80 45.72 5.52
CA LYS A 20 8.94 46.53 4.28
C LYS A 20 8.90 45.74 2.96
N ILE A 21 8.71 44.42 2.97
CA ILE A 21 8.50 43.63 1.72
C ILE A 21 7.35 42.62 1.93
N PRO A 22 6.46 42.41 0.94
CA PRO A 22 5.44 41.37 1.00
C PRO A 22 6.07 39.99 1.21
N ILE A 23 5.42 39.14 2.02
CA ILE A 23 5.73 37.72 2.26
C ILE A 23 5.99 36.92 0.95
N LYS A 24 5.61 37.45 -0.22
CA LYS A 24 5.82 36.85 -1.56
C LYS A 24 7.28 36.67 -2.01
N TYR A 25 8.26 37.32 -1.38
CA TYR A 25 9.65 37.37 -1.90
C TYR A 25 10.68 36.59 -1.09
N VAL A 26 10.28 35.94 0.01
CA VAL A 26 11.21 35.26 0.92
C VAL A 26 10.68 33.87 1.23
N GLU A 27 11.51 32.85 1.06
CA GLU A 27 11.14 31.45 1.30
C GLU A 27 11.30 31.08 2.78
N ALA A 28 10.61 30.03 3.24
CA ALA A 28 10.74 29.56 4.61
C ALA A 28 12.20 29.21 4.99
N CYS A 29 13.00 28.77 4.03
CA CYS A 29 14.41 28.43 4.21
C CYS A 29 15.27 29.64 4.62
N ASP A 30 14.96 30.83 4.10
CA ASP A 30 15.66 32.07 4.44
C ASP A 30 15.43 32.46 5.90
N TYR A 31 14.22 32.27 6.42
CA TYR A 31 13.89 32.49 7.82
C TYR A 31 14.56 31.46 8.74
N VAL A 32 14.64 30.20 8.33
CA VAL A 32 15.37 29.17 9.08
C VAL A 32 16.86 29.52 9.19
N ASN A 33 17.48 29.93 8.08
CA ASN A 33 18.88 30.34 8.07
C ASN A 33 19.11 31.61 8.89
N LEU A 34 18.19 32.59 8.80
CA LEU A 34 18.26 33.80 9.60
C LEU A 34 18.18 33.49 11.10
N ILE A 35 17.24 32.67 11.54
CA ILE A 35 17.09 32.30 12.97
C ILE A 35 18.35 31.57 13.49
N LYS A 36 18.94 30.69 12.67
CA LYS A 36 20.14 29.93 13.03
C LYS A 36 21.39 30.81 13.15
N ASN A 37 21.54 31.78 12.26
CA ASN A 37 22.71 32.67 12.21
C ASN A 37 22.50 33.98 12.98
N LEU A 38 21.35 34.16 13.64
CA LEU A 38 21.06 35.37 14.40
C LEU A 38 21.92 35.41 15.69
N PRO A 39 22.68 36.50 15.93
CA PRO A 39 23.44 36.69 17.16
C PRO A 39 22.57 36.54 18.41
N GLU A 40 23.19 36.23 19.55
CA GLU A 40 22.48 36.14 20.82
C GLU A 40 21.92 37.51 21.22
N GLN A 41 20.86 37.51 22.03
CA GLN A 41 20.21 38.76 22.45
C GLN A 41 21.18 39.71 23.15
N LYS A 42 22.18 39.18 23.88
CA LYS A 42 23.22 39.98 24.53
C LYS A 42 24.12 40.70 23.53
N GLU A 43 24.50 40.01 22.45
CA GLU A 43 25.34 40.56 21.38
C GLU A 43 24.57 41.62 20.59
N LEU A 44 23.30 41.38 20.28
CA LEU A 44 22.42 42.36 19.63
C LEU A 44 22.27 43.63 20.48
N SER A 45 22.16 43.49 21.80
CA SER A 45 22.09 44.63 22.71
C SER A 45 23.40 45.42 22.75
N ALA A 46 24.55 44.76 22.77
CA ALA A 46 25.85 45.42 22.72
C ALA A 46 26.06 46.18 21.39
N LEU A 47 25.68 45.56 20.26
CA LEU A 47 25.74 46.21 18.96
C LEU A 47 24.81 47.43 18.89
N ALA A 48 23.64 47.40 19.54
CA ALA A 48 22.71 48.53 19.56
C ALA A 48 23.31 49.82 20.16
N GLU A 49 24.29 49.70 21.08
CA GLU A 49 24.98 50.84 21.70
C GLU A 49 25.95 51.54 20.71
N LEU A 50 26.46 50.81 19.71
CA LEU A 50 27.40 51.28 18.69
C LEU A 50 26.71 51.97 17.50
N LYS A 51 25.42 52.30 17.60
CA LYS A 51 24.64 52.90 16.50
C LYS A 51 25.21 54.23 15.99
N GLY A 52 25.97 54.95 16.82
CA GLY A 52 26.62 56.21 16.44
C GLY A 52 27.81 56.05 15.46
N GLU A 53 28.39 54.85 15.39
CA GLU A 53 29.59 54.53 14.60
C GLU A 53 29.23 53.67 13.37
N TYR A 54 27.96 53.65 12.95
CA TYR A 54 27.43 52.73 11.94
C TYR A 54 28.26 52.66 10.64
N GLU A 55 28.70 53.81 10.10
CA GLU A 55 29.47 53.87 8.85
C GLU A 55 30.90 53.33 8.99
N GLU A 56 31.41 53.19 10.21
CA GLU A 56 32.77 52.72 10.51
C GLU A 56 32.82 51.21 10.80
N LEU A 57 31.67 50.58 11.04
CA LEU A 57 31.54 49.16 11.37
C LEU A 57 31.54 48.25 10.13
N VAL A 58 31.91 46.98 10.31
CA VAL A 58 31.87 46.00 9.23
C VAL A 58 30.42 45.59 8.89
N GLU A 59 30.18 45.12 7.67
CA GLU A 59 28.82 44.76 7.19
C GLU A 59 28.06 43.81 8.14
N SER A 60 28.76 42.88 8.79
CA SER A 60 28.15 41.96 9.77
C SER A 60 27.65 42.65 11.05
N GLU A 61 28.34 43.70 11.51
CA GLU A 61 27.99 44.47 12.70
C GLU A 61 26.88 45.49 12.38
N GLN A 62 26.97 46.11 11.20
CA GLN A 62 25.89 46.95 10.65
C GLN A 62 24.58 46.17 10.57
N PHE A 63 24.63 44.92 10.08
CA PHE A 63 23.47 44.03 10.08
C PHE A 63 22.91 43.78 11.49
N GLY A 64 23.76 43.52 12.47
CA GLY A 64 23.35 43.32 13.86
C GLY A 64 22.68 44.56 14.46
N ILE A 65 23.14 45.77 14.12
CA ILE A 65 22.51 47.04 14.52
C ILE A 65 21.11 47.21 13.91
N VAL A 66 20.96 46.89 12.63
CA VAL A 66 19.65 46.96 11.96
C VAL A 66 18.68 45.95 12.61
N MET A 67 19.15 44.74 12.88
CA MET A 67 18.34 43.69 13.52
C MET A 67 17.99 44.02 14.97
N SER A 68 18.90 44.61 15.75
CA SER A 68 18.63 44.98 17.15
C SER A 68 17.58 46.08 17.30
N SER A 69 17.36 46.88 16.26
CA SER A 69 16.29 47.89 16.22
C SER A 69 14.88 47.28 16.21
N VAL A 70 14.75 46.01 15.82
CA VAL A 70 13.46 45.32 15.76
C VAL A 70 13.09 44.76 17.14
N LYS A 71 12.03 45.30 17.74
CA LYS A 71 11.49 44.80 19.01
C LYS A 71 10.99 43.37 18.86
N LEU A 72 11.34 42.52 19.84
CA LEU A 72 10.93 41.11 19.89
C LEU A 72 11.25 40.34 18.59
N LEU A 73 12.45 40.55 18.06
CA LEU A 73 12.91 39.97 16.79
C LEU A 73 12.69 38.46 16.69
N ARG A 74 13.11 37.70 17.72
CA ARG A 74 13.00 36.23 17.72
C ARG A 74 11.54 35.74 17.64
N PRO A 75 10.61 36.21 18.51
CA PRO A 75 9.18 35.94 18.36
C PRO A 75 8.63 36.27 16.97
N ARG A 76 9.01 37.41 16.37
CA ARG A 76 8.56 37.76 15.01
C ARG A 76 9.01 36.75 13.97
N LEU A 77 10.28 36.39 13.99
CA LEU A 77 10.86 35.43 13.05
C LEU A 77 10.21 34.06 13.19
N SER A 78 10.04 33.58 14.42
CA SER A 78 9.38 32.30 14.70
C SER A 78 7.92 32.30 14.23
N GLY A 79 7.18 33.39 14.50
CA GLY A 79 5.81 33.55 14.03
C GLY A 79 5.71 33.54 12.50
N ILE A 80 6.54 34.32 11.81
CA ILE A 80 6.52 34.40 10.34
C ILE A 80 6.88 33.03 9.72
N LEU A 81 7.91 32.37 10.24
CA LEU A 81 8.29 31.03 9.78
C LEU A 81 7.15 30.02 9.97
N PHE A 82 6.47 30.07 11.12
CA PHE A 82 5.31 29.23 11.35
C PHE A 82 4.20 29.53 10.35
N LYS A 83 3.86 30.81 10.12
CA LYS A 83 2.84 31.21 9.13
C LYS A 83 3.16 30.70 7.72
N LEU A 84 4.43 30.78 7.31
CA LEU A 84 4.90 30.32 6.00
C LEU A 84 4.82 28.80 5.82
N THR A 85 5.09 28.04 6.88
CA THR A 85 5.12 26.57 6.83
C THR A 85 3.80 25.92 7.25
N PHE A 86 2.87 26.68 7.82
CA PHE A 86 1.61 26.15 8.39
C PHE A 86 0.76 25.41 7.35
N GLU A 87 0.55 26.00 6.17
CA GLU A 87 -0.28 25.39 5.12
C GLU A 87 0.33 24.08 4.61
N GLU A 88 1.65 24.03 4.45
CA GLU A 88 2.37 22.80 4.07
C GLU A 88 2.22 21.72 5.15
N GLN A 89 2.41 22.08 6.43
CA GLN A 89 2.24 21.12 7.53
C GLN A 89 0.81 20.57 7.58
N VAL A 90 -0.21 21.41 7.40
CA VAL A 90 -1.62 20.98 7.32
C VAL A 90 -1.84 20.05 6.12
N ASN A 91 -1.29 20.39 4.96
CA ASN A 91 -1.42 19.58 3.74
C ASN A 91 -0.69 18.23 3.84
N ASN A 92 0.34 18.12 4.67
CA ASN A 92 1.03 16.86 4.95
C ASN A 92 0.27 15.99 5.96
N ILE A 93 -0.36 16.59 6.97
CA ILE A 93 -1.08 15.86 8.04
C ILE A 93 -2.48 15.41 7.61
N ARG A 94 -3.18 16.24 6.81
CA ARG A 94 -4.59 16.00 6.46
C ARG A 94 -4.82 14.67 5.71
N PRO A 95 -4.02 14.28 4.69
CA PRO A 95 -4.21 13.03 3.97
C PRO A 95 -4.10 11.81 4.88
N ASP A 96 -3.18 11.82 5.84
CA ASP A 96 -2.99 10.72 6.79
C ASP A 96 -4.24 10.49 7.65
N ILE A 97 -4.81 11.58 8.19
CA ILE A 97 -6.08 11.51 8.95
C ILE A 97 -7.21 10.97 8.06
N MET A 98 -7.30 11.44 6.81
CA MET A 98 -8.34 11.02 5.87
C MET A 98 -8.22 9.55 5.50
N ASN A 99 -7.01 9.06 5.21
CA ASN A 99 -6.75 7.66 4.88
C ASN A 99 -7.22 6.72 5.99
N VAL A 100 -6.87 7.02 7.25
CA VAL A 100 -7.30 6.22 8.40
C VAL A 100 -8.81 6.33 8.61
N THR A 101 -9.38 7.52 8.47
CA THR A 101 -10.83 7.76 8.60
C THR A 101 -11.62 6.93 7.59
N PHE A 102 -11.23 6.99 6.31
CA PHE A 102 -11.89 6.23 5.25
C PHE A 102 -11.68 4.73 5.42
N ALA A 103 -10.47 4.27 5.76
CA ALA A 103 -10.23 2.86 6.02
C ALA A 103 -11.11 2.32 7.17
N CYS A 104 -11.28 3.08 8.26
CA CYS A 104 -12.22 2.72 9.34
C CYS A 104 -13.66 2.59 8.83
N GLU A 105 -14.12 3.53 8.00
CA GLU A 105 -15.48 3.48 7.45
C GLU A 105 -15.68 2.33 6.47
N GLU A 106 -14.73 2.12 5.56
CA GLU A 106 -14.71 1.06 4.56
C GLU A 106 -14.78 -0.32 5.21
N VAL A 107 -13.90 -0.59 6.18
CA VAL A 107 -13.86 -1.88 6.87
C VAL A 107 -15.18 -2.17 7.61
N LYS A 108 -15.81 -1.15 8.18
CA LYS A 108 -17.09 -1.30 8.89
C LYS A 108 -18.28 -1.46 7.96
N LYS A 109 -18.26 -0.80 6.79
CA LYS A 109 -19.36 -0.79 5.81
C LYS A 109 -19.26 -1.90 4.77
N SER A 110 -18.08 -2.50 4.58
CA SER A 110 -17.84 -3.55 3.58
C SER A 110 -18.71 -4.78 3.84
N GLU A 111 -19.66 -5.02 2.94
CA GLU A 111 -20.50 -6.20 2.98
C GLU A 111 -19.72 -7.45 2.57
N GLY A 112 -18.85 -7.33 1.56
CA GLY A 112 -18.00 -8.42 1.10
C GLY A 112 -17.08 -8.93 2.21
N PHE A 113 -16.45 -8.01 2.96
CA PHE A 113 -15.57 -8.38 4.07
C PHE A 113 -16.35 -9.02 5.21
N ARG A 114 -17.53 -8.48 5.58
CA ARG A 114 -18.39 -9.11 6.60
C ARG A 114 -18.78 -10.53 6.23
N ARG A 115 -19.20 -10.76 4.98
CA ARG A 115 -19.55 -12.10 4.47
C ARG A 115 -18.36 -13.05 4.48
N LEU A 116 -17.16 -12.54 4.16
CA LEU A 116 -15.93 -13.32 4.27
C LEU A 116 -15.69 -13.79 5.71
N LEU A 117 -15.83 -12.90 6.70
CA LEU A 117 -15.65 -13.26 8.12
C LEU A 117 -16.67 -14.32 8.56
N GLU A 118 -17.94 -14.20 8.16
CA GLU A 118 -18.98 -15.20 8.40
C GLU A 118 -18.58 -16.56 7.81
N PHE A 119 -18.05 -16.56 6.58
CA PHE A 119 -17.62 -17.78 5.90
C PHE A 119 -16.39 -18.41 6.55
N VAL A 120 -15.39 -17.62 6.93
CA VAL A 120 -14.21 -18.10 7.68
C VAL A 120 -14.63 -18.69 9.03
N LEU A 121 -15.56 -18.05 9.74
CA LEU A 121 -16.07 -18.57 11.01
C LEU A 121 -16.79 -19.92 10.83
N LEU A 122 -17.62 -20.04 9.79
CA LEU A 122 -18.34 -21.28 9.47
C LEU A 122 -17.36 -22.43 9.19
N VAL A 123 -16.40 -22.20 8.29
CA VAL A 123 -15.38 -23.20 7.93
C VAL A 123 -14.50 -23.55 9.13
N GLY A 124 -14.09 -22.55 9.90
CA GLY A 124 -13.32 -22.73 11.12
C GLY A 124 -14.06 -23.57 12.16
N ASN A 125 -15.35 -23.32 12.40
CA ASN A 125 -16.17 -24.09 13.33
C ASN A 125 -16.39 -25.53 12.86
N TYR A 126 -16.57 -25.74 11.56
CA TYR A 126 -16.69 -27.08 10.99
C TYR A 126 -15.38 -27.87 11.16
N MET A 127 -14.24 -27.25 10.83
CA MET A 127 -12.92 -27.89 10.93
C MET A 127 -12.51 -28.18 12.38
N ASN A 128 -12.90 -27.33 13.33
CA ASN A 128 -12.57 -27.49 14.74
C ASN A 128 -13.61 -28.32 15.53
N ALA A 129 -14.54 -28.98 14.86
CA ALA A 129 -15.55 -29.81 15.51
C ALA A 129 -14.91 -30.88 16.41
N GLY A 130 -15.35 -30.96 17.67
CA GLY A 130 -14.78 -31.88 18.67
C GLY A 130 -13.50 -31.41 19.36
N SER A 131 -12.98 -30.22 19.03
CA SER A 131 -11.86 -29.58 19.75
C SER A 131 -12.34 -28.55 20.77
N ARG A 132 -11.41 -28.00 21.58
CA ARG A 132 -11.69 -26.88 22.50
C ARG A 132 -12.20 -25.62 21.77
N ASN A 133 -11.88 -25.47 20.48
CA ASN A 133 -12.26 -24.33 19.65
C ASN A 133 -13.51 -24.62 18.79
N ALA A 134 -14.27 -25.68 19.10
CA ALA A 134 -15.56 -25.92 18.45
C ALA A 134 -16.59 -24.86 18.88
N GLN A 135 -17.48 -24.48 17.96
CA GLN A 135 -18.62 -23.59 18.21
C GLN A 135 -18.24 -22.20 18.79
N THR A 136 -17.15 -21.60 18.28
CA THR A 136 -16.82 -20.22 18.66
C THR A 136 -17.78 -19.24 17.98
N PHE A 137 -18.02 -18.11 18.65
CA PHE A 137 -18.84 -17.02 18.13
C PHE A 137 -18.05 -16.01 17.29
N GLY A 138 -16.72 -16.10 17.31
CA GLY A 138 -15.84 -15.19 16.60
C GLY A 138 -14.37 -15.58 16.74
N PHE A 139 -13.53 -14.86 16.02
CA PHE A 139 -12.08 -14.96 16.06
C PHE A 139 -11.46 -13.57 15.93
N ASN A 140 -10.22 -13.41 16.38
CA ASN A 140 -9.50 -12.15 16.25
C ASN A 140 -9.05 -11.94 14.80
N ILE A 141 -9.18 -10.71 14.26
CA ILE A 141 -8.87 -10.38 12.87
C ILE A 141 -7.42 -10.73 12.46
N SER A 142 -6.46 -10.65 13.38
CA SER A 142 -5.07 -11.10 13.15
C SER A 142 -4.95 -12.57 12.69
N PHE A 143 -5.96 -13.39 12.97
CA PHE A 143 -6.02 -14.78 12.52
C PHE A 143 -6.15 -14.92 11.00
N LEU A 144 -6.69 -13.92 10.30
CA LEU A 144 -6.89 -13.99 8.85
C LEU A 144 -5.59 -14.25 8.08
N CYS A 145 -4.49 -13.64 8.53
CA CYS A 145 -3.15 -13.87 7.95
C CYS A 145 -2.67 -15.33 8.13
N LYS A 146 -3.16 -16.04 9.15
CA LYS A 146 -2.77 -17.41 9.49
C LYS A 146 -3.50 -18.46 8.65
N LEU A 147 -4.55 -18.09 7.91
CA LEU A 147 -5.29 -19.00 7.02
C LEU A 147 -4.40 -19.59 5.91
N ARG A 148 -3.32 -18.92 5.56
CA ARG A 148 -2.33 -19.44 4.61
C ARG A 148 -1.49 -20.58 5.20
N ASP A 149 -1.33 -20.63 6.51
CA ASP A 149 -0.43 -21.58 7.16
C ASP A 149 -1.07 -22.96 7.34
N THR A 150 -2.41 -23.03 7.38
CA THR A 150 -3.15 -24.29 7.37
C THR A 150 -3.12 -24.91 5.98
N LYS A 151 -2.45 -26.06 5.84
CA LYS A 151 -2.26 -26.76 4.57
C LYS A 151 -3.15 -28.00 4.47
N SER A 152 -3.50 -28.34 3.24
CA SER A 152 -4.15 -29.63 2.96
C SER A 152 -3.20 -30.80 3.21
N ILE A 153 -3.75 -32.00 3.38
CA ILE A 153 -2.97 -33.25 3.55
C ILE A 153 -1.99 -33.46 2.39
N SER A 154 -2.38 -33.05 1.18
CA SER A 154 -1.54 -33.12 -0.02
C SER A 154 -0.47 -32.03 -0.12
N HIS A 155 -0.42 -31.09 0.83
CA HIS A 155 0.40 -29.87 0.85
C HIS A 155 0.32 -28.99 -0.42
N ASN A 156 -0.63 -29.26 -1.31
CA ASN A 156 -0.75 -28.60 -2.62
C ASN A 156 -1.71 -27.40 -2.60
N THR A 157 -2.44 -27.20 -1.50
CA THR A 157 -3.38 -26.10 -1.29
C THR A 157 -3.40 -25.71 0.19
N THR A 158 -3.69 -24.44 0.47
CA THR A 158 -3.89 -23.92 1.83
C THR A 158 -5.38 -23.66 2.08
N LEU A 159 -5.76 -23.44 3.34
CA LEU A 159 -7.13 -23.07 3.70
C LEU A 159 -7.54 -21.77 3.02
N LEU A 160 -6.62 -20.80 2.91
CA LEU A 160 -6.86 -19.57 2.16
C LEU A 160 -7.21 -19.83 0.68
N HIS A 161 -6.49 -20.73 0.00
CA HIS A 161 -6.79 -21.10 -1.39
C HIS A 161 -8.17 -21.77 -1.51
N PHE A 162 -8.50 -22.66 -0.59
CA PHE A 162 -9.81 -23.30 -0.55
C PHE A 162 -10.94 -22.30 -0.32
N LEU A 163 -10.77 -21.37 0.62
CA LEU A 163 -11.75 -20.31 0.89
C LEU A 163 -11.93 -19.42 -0.34
N ALA A 164 -10.84 -18.99 -0.97
CA ALA A 164 -10.87 -18.19 -2.20
C ALA A 164 -11.61 -18.92 -3.34
N GLU A 165 -11.30 -20.20 -3.57
CA GLU A 165 -11.99 -21.01 -4.59
C GLU A 165 -13.48 -21.13 -4.30
N LYS A 166 -13.87 -21.38 -3.04
CA LYS A 166 -15.29 -21.48 -2.66
C LYS A 166 -16.03 -20.15 -2.74
N CYS A 167 -15.34 -19.03 -2.48
CA CYS A 167 -15.89 -17.71 -2.72
C CYS A 167 -16.16 -17.49 -4.22
N GLU A 168 -15.24 -17.89 -5.11
CA GLU A 168 -15.46 -17.79 -6.55
C GLU A 168 -16.62 -18.63 -7.07
N GLU A 169 -16.82 -19.84 -6.52
CA GLU A 169 -17.88 -20.75 -6.97
C GLU A 169 -19.26 -20.36 -6.45
N ASN A 170 -19.37 -19.98 -5.17
CA ASN A 170 -20.66 -19.90 -4.48
C ASN A 170 -21.00 -18.50 -3.95
N HIS A 171 -20.01 -17.63 -3.77
CA HIS A 171 -20.16 -16.33 -3.12
C HIS A 171 -19.38 -15.21 -3.86
N PRO A 172 -19.70 -14.94 -5.14
CA PRO A 172 -18.98 -13.96 -5.94
C PRO A 172 -19.06 -12.53 -5.38
N GLU A 173 -20.03 -12.23 -4.53
CA GLU A 173 -20.14 -10.98 -3.79
C GLU A 173 -18.95 -10.73 -2.87
N ILE A 174 -18.33 -11.79 -2.32
CA ILE A 174 -17.19 -11.67 -1.41
C ILE A 174 -15.97 -11.15 -2.17
N LEU A 175 -15.77 -11.55 -3.43
CA LEU A 175 -14.58 -11.20 -4.21
C LEU A 175 -14.39 -9.69 -4.45
N LYS A 176 -15.41 -8.88 -4.17
CA LYS A 176 -15.37 -7.41 -4.30
C LYS A 176 -14.77 -6.71 -3.08
N PHE A 177 -14.66 -7.38 -1.95
CA PHE A 177 -14.14 -6.76 -0.73
C PHE A 177 -12.75 -6.10 -0.90
N PRO A 178 -11.80 -6.61 -1.72
CA PRO A 178 -10.52 -5.94 -1.91
C PRO A 178 -10.67 -4.55 -2.55
N ASP A 179 -11.72 -4.32 -3.33
CA ASP A 179 -12.01 -3.01 -3.94
C ASP A 179 -12.78 -2.10 -2.98
N GLU A 180 -13.55 -2.68 -2.04
CA GLU A 180 -14.26 -1.96 -0.97
C GLU A 180 -13.31 -1.42 0.11
N LEU A 181 -12.07 -1.92 0.18
CA LEU A 181 -11.05 -1.59 1.18
C LEU A 181 -9.86 -0.84 0.55
N GLU A 182 -10.15 0.23 -0.20
CA GLU A 182 -9.16 0.99 -0.97
C GLU A 182 -8.12 1.68 -0.08
N HIS A 183 -8.55 2.32 1.02
CA HIS A 183 -7.65 3.13 1.85
C HIS A 183 -6.86 2.34 2.89
N VAL A 184 -7.12 1.03 3.03
CA VAL A 184 -6.48 0.18 4.05
C VAL A 184 -4.95 0.14 3.87
N GLU A 185 -4.45 0.08 2.63
CA GLU A 185 -3.00 0.08 2.38
C GLU A 185 -2.34 1.44 2.68
N SER A 186 -3.07 2.54 2.46
CA SER A 186 -2.58 3.88 2.81
C SER A 186 -2.59 4.07 4.33
N ALA A 187 -3.66 3.62 4.99
CA ALA A 187 -3.79 3.70 6.44
C ALA A 187 -2.72 2.88 7.17
N SER A 188 -2.30 1.73 6.63
CA SER A 188 -1.24 0.91 7.24
C SER A 188 0.14 1.60 7.26
N LYS A 189 0.33 2.66 6.48
CA LYS A 189 1.60 3.43 6.40
C LYS A 189 1.59 4.65 7.31
N VAL A 190 0.44 4.99 7.91
CA VAL A 190 0.28 6.15 8.78
C VAL A 190 0.69 5.78 10.20
N SER A 191 1.70 6.46 10.75
CA SER A 191 2.05 6.29 12.16
C SER A 191 1.19 7.20 13.04
N ALA A 192 0.40 6.60 13.92
CA ALA A 192 -0.46 7.33 14.84
C ALA A 192 0.34 8.21 15.83
N GLU A 193 1.54 7.76 16.22
CA GLU A 193 2.42 8.49 17.11
C GLU A 193 2.99 9.76 16.46
N ILE A 194 3.52 9.63 15.24
CA ILE A 194 4.04 10.78 14.47
C ILE A 194 2.92 11.79 14.21
N LEU A 195 1.74 11.32 13.83
CA LEU A 195 0.57 12.17 13.58
C LEU A 195 0.19 13.00 14.82
N LYS A 196 0.10 12.34 15.97
CA LYS A 196 -0.18 13.00 17.26
C LYS A 196 0.94 13.99 17.64
N GLY A 197 2.20 13.61 17.43
CA GLY A 197 3.37 14.45 17.71
C GLY A 197 3.36 15.74 16.87
N SER A 198 3.08 15.63 15.58
CA SER A 198 2.96 16.77 14.67
C SER A 198 1.81 17.71 15.06
N LEU A 199 0.63 17.16 15.38
CA LEU A 199 -0.51 17.97 15.84
C LEU A 199 -0.23 18.69 17.16
N THR A 200 0.42 18.02 18.11
CA THR A 200 0.81 18.61 19.41
C THR A 200 1.85 19.71 19.25
N THR A 201 2.80 19.52 18.32
CA THR A 201 3.81 20.52 18.01
C THR A 201 3.18 21.76 17.37
N MET A 202 2.25 21.54 16.44
CA MET A 202 1.48 22.62 15.82
C MET A 202 0.62 23.38 16.84
N GLU A 203 -0.04 22.68 17.76
CA GLU A 203 -0.80 23.29 18.88
C GLU A 203 0.09 24.21 19.72
N LYS A 204 1.26 23.72 20.14
CA LYS A 204 2.22 24.52 20.92
C LYS A 204 2.73 25.73 20.16
N HIS A 205 2.93 25.63 18.84
CA HIS A 205 3.32 26.78 18.03
C HIS A 205 2.19 27.82 17.92
N ILE A 206 0.94 27.36 17.84
CA ILE A 206 -0.24 28.22 17.86
C ILE A 206 -0.35 28.94 19.20
N GLU A 207 -0.33 28.22 20.32
CA GLU A 207 -0.41 28.81 21.66
C GLU A 207 0.71 29.82 21.91
N ARG A 208 1.94 29.53 21.46
CA ARG A 208 3.06 30.48 21.56
C ARG A 208 2.81 31.73 20.73
N LEU A 209 2.35 31.58 19.50
CA LEU A 209 2.07 32.72 18.63
C LEU A 209 0.92 33.58 19.18
N GLU A 210 -0.12 32.98 19.76
CA GLU A 210 -1.20 33.72 20.43
C GLU A 210 -0.67 34.52 21.62
N ASN A 211 0.12 33.89 22.49
CA ASN A 211 0.75 34.58 23.61
C ASN A 211 1.69 35.70 23.14
N ASP A 212 2.46 35.48 22.08
CA ASP A 212 3.34 36.50 21.52
C ASP A 212 2.52 37.69 20.99
N ILE A 213 1.43 37.44 20.25
CA ILE A 213 0.53 38.48 19.72
C ILE A 213 -0.13 39.27 20.85
N GLU A 214 -0.60 38.62 21.90
CA GLU A 214 -1.26 39.28 23.04
C GLU A 214 -0.28 40.15 23.83
N ASN A 215 0.95 39.67 24.04
CA ASN A 215 1.99 40.39 24.78
C ASN A 215 2.80 41.35 23.90
N PHE A 216 2.48 41.45 22.60
CA PHE A 216 3.23 42.29 21.67
C PHE A 216 2.98 43.78 21.99
N PRO A 217 4.04 44.58 22.19
CA PRO A 217 3.87 46.00 22.51
C PRO A 217 3.16 46.72 21.37
N LYS A 218 2.15 47.53 21.73
CA LYS A 218 1.51 48.44 20.78
C LYS A 218 2.57 49.37 20.19
N THR A 219 2.51 49.53 18.88
CA THR A 219 3.46 50.31 18.11
C THR A 219 2.75 51.48 17.46
N ASP A 220 3.34 52.66 17.55
CA ASP A 220 2.88 53.85 16.83
C ASP A 220 3.46 53.91 15.40
N ASP A 221 4.33 52.94 15.04
CA ASP A 221 4.94 52.82 13.72
C ASP A 221 3.90 52.31 12.69
N PRO A 222 3.47 53.13 11.72
CA PRO A 222 2.50 52.72 10.69
C PRO A 222 2.99 51.58 9.79
N GLN A 223 4.31 51.32 9.79
CA GLN A 223 4.92 50.27 9.00
C GLN A 223 4.86 48.90 9.70
N ASP A 224 4.71 48.84 11.02
CA ASP A 224 4.68 47.58 11.77
C ASP A 224 3.30 46.92 11.72
N LYS A 225 3.12 46.03 10.75
CA LYS A 225 1.87 45.29 10.51
C LYS A 225 1.90 43.86 11.01
N PHE A 226 2.81 43.53 11.93
CA PHE A 226 2.97 42.16 12.40
C PHE A 226 1.68 41.63 13.04
N VAL A 227 1.14 42.32 14.04
CA VAL A 227 -0.09 41.91 14.74
C VAL A 227 -1.29 41.82 13.77
N GLU A 228 -1.41 42.78 12.84
CA GLU A 228 -2.47 42.81 11.81
C GLU A 228 -2.40 41.57 10.89
N LYS A 229 -1.20 41.20 10.42
CA LYS A 229 -1.01 40.10 9.43
C LYS A 229 -0.81 38.72 10.04
N MET A 230 -0.41 38.64 11.30
CA MET A 230 -0.17 37.39 12.02
C MET A 230 -1.44 36.80 12.63
N SER A 231 -2.57 37.49 12.51
CA SER A 231 -3.90 36.90 12.70
C SER A 231 -4.12 35.82 11.62
N ILE A 232 -3.69 34.60 11.91
CA ILE A 232 -3.89 33.42 11.06
C ILE A 232 -5.31 32.90 11.32
N SER A 233 -5.97 32.35 10.31
CA SER A 233 -7.23 31.64 10.54
C SER A 233 -6.97 30.31 11.27
N PHE A 234 -6.95 30.35 12.61
CA PHE A 234 -6.86 29.18 13.50
C PHE A 234 -7.95 28.14 13.23
N LEU A 235 -9.02 28.56 12.56
CA LEU A 235 -10.08 27.72 12.02
C LEU A 235 -9.56 26.52 11.21
N GLN A 236 -8.43 26.64 10.51
CA GLN A 236 -7.86 25.50 9.77
C GLN A 236 -7.30 24.42 10.71
N TYR A 237 -6.59 24.82 11.77
CA TYR A 237 -6.07 23.90 12.78
C TYR A 237 -7.21 23.26 13.58
N GLU A 238 -8.22 24.04 14.00
CA GLU A 238 -9.38 23.52 14.74
C GLU A 238 -10.12 22.44 13.94
N LYS A 239 -10.29 22.67 12.63
CA LYS A 239 -10.85 21.67 11.71
C LYS A 239 -10.00 20.41 11.68
N LEU A 240 -8.69 20.55 11.52
CA LEU A 240 -7.76 19.42 11.47
C LEU A 240 -7.75 18.62 12.79
N SER A 241 -7.72 19.31 13.93
CA SER A 241 -7.81 18.72 15.27
C SER A 241 -9.13 17.98 15.47
N THR A 242 -10.24 18.57 15.01
CA THR A 242 -11.55 17.91 15.03
C THR A 242 -11.59 16.65 14.16
N MET A 243 -11.00 16.69 12.95
CA MET A 243 -10.88 15.51 12.09
C MET A 243 -10.07 14.40 12.77
N HIS A 244 -8.94 14.72 13.39
CA HIS A 244 -8.13 13.75 14.12
C HIS A 244 -8.89 13.13 15.31
N LYS A 245 -9.62 13.94 16.10
CA LYS A 245 -10.47 13.42 17.19
C LYS A 245 -11.56 12.48 16.67
N ASN A 246 -12.15 12.78 15.52
CA ASN A 246 -13.14 11.90 14.89
C ASN A 246 -12.51 10.59 14.40
N MET A 247 -11.33 10.66 13.78
CA MET A 247 -10.54 9.48 13.38
C MET A 247 -10.27 8.56 14.57
N GLN A 248 -9.84 9.09 15.71
CA GLN A 248 -9.61 8.31 16.94
C GLN A 248 -10.88 7.60 17.42
N LYS A 249 -12.02 8.30 17.46
CA LYS A 249 -13.31 7.71 17.83
C LYS A 249 -13.76 6.60 16.87
N LEU A 250 -13.50 6.76 15.57
CA LEU A 250 -13.78 5.73 14.59
C LEU A 250 -12.93 4.49 14.83
N TYR A 251 -11.65 4.66 15.13
CA TYR A 251 -10.76 3.55 15.46
C TYR A 251 -11.19 2.83 16.76
N GLU A 252 -11.59 3.57 17.79
CA GLU A 252 -12.20 2.99 19.00
C GLU A 252 -13.48 2.21 18.69
N SER A 253 -14.31 2.71 17.76
CA SER A 253 -15.48 1.98 17.28
C SER A 253 -15.10 0.71 16.51
N ILE A 254 -13.99 0.69 15.79
CA ILE A 254 -13.47 -0.51 15.10
C ILE A 254 -13.04 -1.56 16.13
N GLY A 255 -12.31 -1.16 17.18
CA GLY A 255 -11.95 -2.09 18.27
C GLY A 255 -13.16 -2.69 18.97
N SER A 256 -14.20 -1.88 19.21
CA SER A 256 -15.48 -2.38 19.75
C SER A 256 -16.19 -3.34 18.79
N TYR A 257 -16.12 -3.09 17.48
CA TYR A 257 -16.79 -3.90 16.46
C TYR A 257 -16.10 -5.24 16.21
N PHE A 258 -14.76 -5.28 16.19
CA PHE A 258 -13.96 -6.50 16.00
C PHE A 258 -13.44 -7.13 17.30
N ALA A 259 -13.87 -6.60 18.45
CA ALA A 259 -13.51 -7.09 19.78
C ALA A 259 -12.00 -7.16 20.06
N PHE A 260 -11.28 -6.06 19.80
CA PHE A 260 -9.90 -5.86 20.25
C PHE A 260 -9.75 -4.54 21.02
N ASP A 261 -8.67 -4.41 21.80
CA ASP A 261 -8.38 -3.19 22.56
C ASP A 261 -7.63 -2.16 21.66
N PRO A 262 -8.25 -1.01 21.32
CA PRO A 262 -7.64 0.03 20.48
C PRO A 262 -6.38 0.67 21.08
N HIS A 263 -6.14 0.51 22.38
CA HIS A 263 -4.94 1.03 23.02
C HIS A 263 -3.77 0.04 22.96
N SER A 264 -4.07 -1.24 22.76
CA SER A 264 -3.06 -2.30 22.64
C SER A 264 -2.59 -2.51 21.19
N VAL A 265 -3.47 -2.24 20.22
CA VAL A 265 -3.18 -2.41 18.79
C VAL A 265 -3.14 -1.04 18.14
N SER A 266 -1.98 -0.66 17.58
CA SER A 266 -1.82 0.59 16.86
C SER A 266 -2.58 0.58 15.52
N VAL A 267 -2.85 1.77 14.97
CA VAL A 267 -3.59 1.93 13.71
C VAL A 267 -2.85 1.25 12.56
N GLU A 268 -1.54 1.50 12.48
CA GLU A 268 -0.63 0.92 11.49
C GLU A 268 -0.56 -0.61 11.59
N ASP A 269 -0.56 -1.18 12.80
CA ASP A 269 -0.54 -2.63 12.98
C ASP A 269 -1.87 -3.26 12.52
N PHE A 270 -3.01 -2.72 12.96
CA PHE A 270 -4.32 -3.24 12.60
C PHE A 270 -4.56 -3.20 11.08
N PHE A 271 -4.34 -2.04 10.46
CA PHE A 271 -4.51 -1.91 9.01
C PHE A 271 -3.41 -2.62 8.23
N GLY A 272 -2.21 -2.76 8.79
CA GLY A 272 -1.12 -3.54 8.20
C GLY A 272 -1.44 -5.03 8.10
N GLU A 273 -2.01 -5.62 9.15
CA GLU A 273 -2.49 -7.00 9.11
C GLU A 273 -3.60 -7.18 8.07
N LEU A 274 -4.54 -6.23 8.00
CA LEU A 274 -5.65 -6.29 7.04
C LEU A 274 -5.17 -6.10 5.59
N ALA A 275 -4.25 -5.17 5.34
CA ALA A 275 -3.63 -4.94 4.04
C ALA A 275 -2.88 -6.21 3.57
N ASN A 276 -2.12 -6.84 4.47
CA ASN A 276 -1.44 -8.09 4.19
C ASN A 276 -2.44 -9.20 3.85
N PHE A 277 -3.50 -9.36 4.66
CA PHE A 277 -4.54 -10.35 4.36
C PHE A 277 -5.20 -10.12 3.00
N ARG A 278 -5.56 -8.87 2.68
CA ARG A 278 -6.12 -8.48 1.38
C ARG A 278 -5.21 -8.91 0.24
N PHE A 279 -3.90 -8.62 0.35
CA PHE A 279 -2.90 -9.04 -0.63
C PHE A 279 -2.83 -10.57 -0.76
N LEU A 280 -2.75 -11.28 0.37
CA LEU A 280 -2.68 -12.75 0.38
C LEU A 280 -3.93 -13.39 -0.25
N PHE A 281 -5.11 -12.84 0.00
CA PHE A 281 -6.36 -13.32 -0.59
C PHE A 281 -6.35 -13.14 -2.11
N MET A 282 -5.96 -11.96 -2.61
CA MET A 282 -5.88 -11.69 -4.05
C MET A 282 -4.87 -12.60 -4.76
N GLU A 283 -3.70 -12.84 -4.15
CA GLU A 283 -2.72 -13.77 -4.70
C GLU A 283 -3.25 -15.21 -4.70
N ALA A 284 -3.97 -15.65 -3.65
CA ALA A 284 -4.59 -16.97 -3.62
C ALA A 284 -5.63 -17.17 -4.74
N VAL A 285 -6.48 -16.17 -5.02
CA VAL A 285 -7.43 -16.19 -6.15
C VAL A 285 -6.68 -16.34 -7.48
N LYS A 286 -5.62 -15.56 -7.68
CA LYS A 286 -4.80 -15.60 -8.90
C LYS A 286 -4.07 -16.92 -9.07
N GLU A 287 -3.54 -17.50 -7.98
CA GLU A 287 -2.92 -18.83 -7.98
C GLU A 287 -3.94 -19.92 -8.32
N ASN A 288 -5.16 -19.85 -7.77
CA ASN A 288 -6.26 -20.76 -8.11
C ASN A 288 -6.65 -20.69 -9.60
N HIS A 289 -6.72 -19.50 -10.19
CA HIS A 289 -6.96 -19.35 -11.63
C HIS A 289 -5.87 -20.03 -12.46
N LYS A 290 -4.60 -19.75 -12.17
CA LYS A 290 -3.45 -20.37 -12.87
C LYS A 290 -3.48 -21.89 -12.75
N LYS A 291 -3.82 -22.40 -11.56
CA LYS A 291 -3.92 -23.84 -11.31
C LYS A 291 -5.03 -24.48 -12.14
N ARG A 292 -6.25 -23.89 -12.15
CA ARG A 292 -7.37 -24.38 -12.98
C ARG A 292 -7.02 -24.39 -14.47
N GLU A 293 -6.38 -23.34 -14.98
CA GLU A 293 -5.93 -23.31 -16.38
C GLU A 293 -4.92 -24.42 -16.70
N MET A 294 -3.97 -24.68 -15.79
CA MET A 294 -2.98 -25.74 -15.97
C MET A 294 -3.63 -27.13 -15.94
N GLU A 295 -4.54 -27.37 -15.00
CA GLU A 295 -5.28 -28.63 -14.89
C GLU A 295 -6.14 -28.90 -16.12
N GLU A 296 -6.80 -27.88 -16.66
CA GLU A 296 -7.54 -28.00 -17.93
C GLU A 296 -6.63 -28.35 -19.11
N LYS A 297 -5.46 -27.69 -19.23
CA LYS A 297 -4.47 -28.00 -20.28
C LYS A 297 -3.98 -29.44 -20.18
N ILE A 298 -3.66 -29.90 -18.97
CA ILE A 298 -3.24 -31.29 -18.71
C ILE A 298 -4.36 -32.28 -19.06
N LYS A 299 -5.61 -31.98 -18.66
CA LYS A 299 -6.77 -32.83 -18.96
C LYS A 299 -7.02 -32.95 -20.46
N ARG A 300 -6.97 -31.82 -21.19
CA ARG A 300 -7.11 -31.80 -22.66
C ARG A 300 -6.00 -32.59 -23.35
N ALA A 301 -4.75 -32.45 -22.88
CA ALA A 301 -3.61 -33.20 -23.42
C ALA A 301 -3.73 -34.71 -23.16
N LYS A 302 -4.19 -35.14 -21.97
CA LYS A 302 -4.45 -36.55 -21.66
C LYS A 302 -5.53 -37.15 -22.56
N LEU A 303 -6.66 -36.47 -22.70
CA LEU A 303 -7.76 -36.91 -23.57
C LEU A 303 -7.34 -37.01 -25.05
N ALA A 304 -6.52 -36.06 -25.54
CA ALA A 304 -5.98 -36.11 -26.89
C ALA A 304 -5.03 -37.31 -27.10
N LYS A 305 -4.16 -37.60 -26.12
CA LYS A 305 -3.28 -38.78 -26.16
C LYS A 305 -4.06 -40.09 -26.15
N GLU A 306 -5.05 -40.23 -25.25
CA GLU A 306 -5.89 -41.42 -25.18
C GLU A 306 -6.69 -41.66 -26.47
N LYS A 307 -7.21 -40.59 -27.08
CA LYS A 307 -7.90 -40.67 -28.37
C LYS A 307 -6.95 -41.11 -29.50
N ALA A 308 -5.75 -40.52 -29.57
CA ALA A 308 -4.75 -40.90 -30.57
C ALA A 308 -4.27 -42.36 -30.40
N GLU A 309 -4.12 -42.83 -29.15
CA GLU A 309 -3.78 -44.21 -28.84
C GLU A 309 -4.88 -45.18 -29.29
N ARG A 310 -6.15 -44.85 -29.02
CA ARG A 310 -7.32 -45.65 -29.44
C ARG A 310 -7.42 -45.73 -30.97
N GLU A 311 -7.28 -44.61 -31.68
CA GLU A 311 -7.29 -44.58 -33.14
C GLU A 311 -6.12 -45.40 -33.74
N LYS A 312 -4.95 -45.37 -33.11
CA LYS A 312 -3.79 -46.19 -33.53
C LYS A 312 -4.06 -47.68 -33.33
N GLN A 313 -4.64 -48.07 -32.20
CA GLN A 313 -5.02 -49.46 -31.91
C GLN A 313 -6.07 -49.97 -32.89
N GLU A 314 -7.10 -49.18 -33.20
CA GLU A 314 -8.13 -49.52 -34.18
C GLU A 314 -7.54 -49.70 -35.60
N ARG A 315 -6.63 -48.81 -36.03
CA ARG A 315 -5.91 -48.94 -37.31
C ARG A 315 -5.06 -50.20 -37.36
N GLN A 316 -4.41 -50.57 -36.26
CA GLN A 316 -3.63 -51.81 -36.17
C GLN A 316 -4.52 -53.06 -36.21
N GLN A 317 -5.67 -53.05 -35.54
CA GLN A 317 -6.63 -54.14 -35.60
C GLN A 317 -7.22 -54.33 -37.00
N LYS A 318 -7.65 -53.25 -37.66
CA LYS A 318 -8.14 -53.29 -39.05
C LYS A 318 -7.07 -53.84 -40.01
N LYS A 319 -5.80 -53.44 -39.85
CA LYS A 319 -4.69 -54.00 -40.63
C LYS A 319 -4.50 -55.50 -40.39
N LYS A 320 -4.57 -55.96 -39.13
CA LYS A 320 -4.46 -57.40 -38.81
C LYS A 320 -5.61 -58.20 -39.43
N GLN A 321 -6.84 -57.71 -39.35
CA GLN A 321 -8.01 -58.35 -39.97
C GLN A 321 -7.88 -58.47 -41.51
N LEU A 322 -7.38 -57.42 -42.17
CA LEU A 322 -7.14 -57.45 -43.62
C LEU A 322 -6.03 -58.43 -44.01
N ILE A 323 -4.98 -58.59 -43.19
CA ILE A 323 -3.91 -59.57 -43.43
C ILE A 323 -4.41 -61.00 -43.23
N ASP A 324 -5.32 -61.22 -42.28
CA ASP A 324 -5.89 -62.55 -41.98
C ASP A 324 -6.88 -63.01 -43.08
N MET A 325 -7.73 -62.10 -43.58
CA MET A 325 -8.57 -62.36 -44.77
C MET A 325 -7.76 -62.74 -46.01
N ASN A 326 -6.54 -62.21 -46.15
CA ASN A 326 -5.67 -62.51 -47.28
C ASN A 326 -4.90 -63.85 -47.12
N LYS A 327 -4.91 -64.47 -45.94
CA LYS A 327 -4.39 -65.83 -45.72
C LYS A 327 -5.42 -66.93 -45.98
N GLY A 328 -6.71 -66.58 -46.08
CA GLY A 328 -7.81 -67.51 -46.33
C GLY A 328 -8.14 -67.76 -47.82
N THR A 329 -7.45 -67.10 -48.76
CA THR A 329 -7.71 -67.28 -50.20
C THR A 329 -6.45 -67.81 -50.90
N LEU A 330 -6.38 -69.14 -51.05
CA LEU A 330 -5.53 -69.78 -52.06
C LEU A 330 -6.10 -69.42 -53.44
N LEU A 331 -5.58 -68.38 -54.08
CA LEU A 331 -5.70 -68.20 -55.53
C LEU A 331 -4.36 -67.81 -56.13
N LEU A 332 -3.98 -68.61 -57.13
CA LEU A 332 -2.75 -68.60 -57.92
C LEU A 332 -2.34 -67.21 -58.46
N PRO A 333 -1.04 -66.97 -58.69
CA PRO A 333 -0.57 -65.71 -59.27
C PRO A 333 -0.86 -65.68 -60.78
N MET A 334 -1.59 -64.66 -61.25
CA MET A 334 -1.61 -64.27 -62.67
C MET A 334 -1.05 -62.84 -62.80
N PRO A 335 -0.09 -62.60 -63.70
CA PRO A 335 0.63 -61.32 -63.78
C PRO A 335 -0.10 -60.34 -64.71
N LEU A 336 -0.20 -59.07 -64.31
CA LEU A 336 -0.66 -57.98 -65.19
C LEU A 336 0.13 -56.67 -64.95
N PRO A 337 0.16 -55.75 -65.93
CA PRO A 337 1.41 -55.35 -66.56
C PRO A 337 1.94 -53.98 -66.13
N ARG A 338 3.23 -53.76 -66.40
CA ARG A 338 3.93 -52.46 -66.38
C ARG A 338 3.17 -51.39 -67.17
N ARG A 339 2.90 -50.22 -66.57
CA ARG A 339 2.83 -48.94 -67.30
C ARG A 339 3.39 -47.75 -66.51
N ARG A 340 4.57 -47.34 -67.00
CA ARG A 340 5.24 -46.03 -67.14
C ARG A 340 5.09 -44.89 -66.11
N ARG A 341 6.29 -44.34 -65.85
CA ARG A 341 6.70 -43.10 -65.19
C ARG A 341 6.05 -41.81 -65.74
N GLY A 342 5.87 -40.87 -64.83
CA GLY A 342 6.02 -39.40 -64.94
C GLY A 342 5.95 -38.85 -63.51
N VAL A 343 7.03 -38.55 -62.80
CA VAL A 343 8.03 -37.47 -62.88
C VAL A 343 7.44 -36.06 -62.64
N GLN A 344 7.72 -35.60 -61.41
CA GLN A 344 8.09 -34.25 -60.93
C GLN A 344 7.06 -33.17 -60.56
N GLY A 345 7.30 -32.68 -59.33
CA GLY A 345 6.90 -31.40 -58.74
C GLY A 345 7.10 -31.46 -57.21
N THR A 346 8.32 -31.44 -56.64
CA THR A 346 9.03 -30.26 -56.06
C THR A 346 8.09 -29.30 -55.32
N ARG A 347 8.29 -28.80 -54.09
CA ARG A 347 9.33 -28.66 -53.04
C ARG A 347 8.51 -28.42 -51.73
N SER A 348 8.97 -28.57 -50.49
CA SER A 348 10.14 -27.98 -49.86
C SER A 348 10.33 -28.57 -48.45
N ALA A 349 11.59 -28.67 -48.04
CA ALA A 349 12.06 -29.18 -46.76
C ALA A 349 12.30 -28.07 -45.73
N ARG A 350 12.26 -28.43 -44.43
CA ARG A 350 13.28 -28.20 -43.37
C ARG A 350 12.74 -28.70 -42.02
N CYS A 351 13.34 -29.73 -41.40
CA CYS A 351 14.46 -29.73 -40.42
C CYS A 351 14.02 -29.18 -39.04
N LEU A 352 14.27 -29.75 -37.85
CA LEU A 352 15.34 -30.62 -37.31
C LEU A 352 14.83 -31.47 -36.10
N ASN A 353 15.49 -32.62 -35.84
CA ASN A 353 15.54 -33.38 -34.56
C ASN A 353 16.63 -32.74 -33.64
N PRO A 354 16.91 -33.10 -32.35
CA PRO A 354 16.43 -34.23 -31.52
C PRO A 354 16.18 -33.90 -30.02
N HIS A 355 15.53 -34.79 -29.27
CA HIS A 355 15.98 -35.21 -27.92
C HIS A 355 15.11 -36.38 -27.43
N ALA A 356 15.76 -37.50 -27.17
CA ALA A 356 15.18 -38.67 -26.53
C ALA A 356 14.97 -38.41 -25.03
N ILE A 357 13.80 -38.78 -24.51
CA ILE A 357 13.63 -39.10 -23.09
C ILE A 357 12.83 -40.40 -23.03
N CYS A 358 13.49 -41.45 -22.52
CA CYS A 358 12.86 -42.70 -22.10
C CYS A 358 11.85 -42.42 -20.99
N VAL A 359 10.63 -42.93 -21.13
CA VAL A 359 9.64 -42.94 -20.03
C VAL A 359 9.22 -44.39 -19.79
N PHE A 360 9.57 -44.91 -18.61
CA PHE A 360 9.07 -46.15 -18.04
C PHE A 360 7.57 -46.06 -17.74
N PRO A 361 6.81 -47.17 -17.79
CA PRO A 361 5.42 -47.15 -17.36
C PRO A 361 5.33 -47.23 -15.83
N VAL A 362 4.88 -46.14 -15.18
CA VAL A 362 4.37 -46.19 -13.80
C VAL A 362 2.87 -46.36 -13.86
N LYS A 363 2.36 -47.48 -13.32
CA LYS A 363 0.93 -47.69 -13.10
C LYS A 363 0.47 -46.82 -11.94
N PHE A 364 -0.56 -45.98 -12.16
CA PHE A 364 -1.34 -45.40 -11.08
C PHE A 364 -2.74 -46.04 -11.07
N THR A 365 -3.08 -46.66 -9.95
CA THR A 365 -4.42 -47.13 -9.61
C THR A 365 -5.25 -46.00 -9.02
N LYS A 366 -6.48 -45.86 -9.54
CA LYS A 366 -7.71 -45.24 -9.00
C LYS A 366 -7.57 -44.24 -7.83
N LEU A 367 -7.90 -42.97 -8.11
CA LEU A 367 -8.40 -42.03 -7.11
C LEU A 367 -9.93 -42.18 -6.99
N SER A 368 -10.38 -42.63 -5.82
CA SER A 368 -11.77 -42.52 -5.38
C SER A 368 -12.07 -41.07 -5.00
N LYS A 369 -13.27 -40.63 -5.38
CA LYS A 369 -13.89 -39.41 -4.85
C LYS A 369 -14.39 -39.71 -3.44
N ASP A 370 -14.02 -38.87 -2.48
CA ASP A 370 -14.85 -38.41 -1.35
C ASP A 370 -14.18 -37.15 -0.75
N PRO A 371 -14.92 -36.07 -0.41
CA PRO A 371 -14.36 -34.79 0.03
C PRO A 371 -14.25 -34.65 1.57
N GLU A 372 -14.15 -35.74 2.32
CA GLU A 372 -13.99 -35.68 3.77
C GLU A 372 -12.52 -35.81 4.15
N SER A 373 -12.00 -34.85 4.93
CA SER A 373 -10.60 -34.68 5.38
C SER A 373 -9.65 -33.95 4.41
N LEU A 374 -9.91 -32.66 4.14
CA LEU A 374 -9.00 -31.86 3.30
C LEU A 374 -7.83 -31.22 4.07
N PHE A 375 -7.89 -31.07 5.39
CA PHE A 375 -6.89 -30.34 6.17
C PHE A 375 -6.40 -31.18 7.35
N ALA A 376 -5.08 -31.35 7.47
CA ALA A 376 -4.45 -31.90 8.66
C ALA A 376 -4.05 -30.75 9.58
N PHE A 377 -4.45 -30.84 10.84
CA PHE A 377 -4.06 -29.91 11.90
C PHE A 377 -2.63 -30.16 12.37
#